data_AF-A0A0Q6SQ16-F1
#
_entry.id   AF-A0A0Q6SQ16-F1
#
_cell.length_a   1.000
_cell.length_b   1.000
_cell.length_c   1.000
_cell.angle_alpha   90.00
_cell.angle_beta   90.00
_cell.angle_gamma   90.00
#
_symmetry.space_group_name_H-M   'P 1'
#
loop_
_entity.id
_entity.type
_entity.pdbx_description
1 polymer ?
#
loop_
_entity_poly.entity_id
_entity_poly.type
_entity_poly.pdbx_seq_one_letter_code
_entity_poly.pdbx_strand_id
1 'polypeptide(L)'
;MAVVSGGTAFAIKFNTLQVDKLFDYDFSTVSPVSAKYFDNATNYTLFKGSGFTFDTTNAPTGGTVTSVQYVINNSTALLITGLSIAATTVRDFASQNNTQGLLSLALSGADTLNGTRLADVLSGYAGNDILKGGGGKDVLDGGTGADTALYTDKTAAVTVTLKGATNVKVTVGGVAEDKIRNIENVTGGSGADKLTGDRLANVLNGGAGNDTLWGGGGADTLIGGRGNDSLNGNSGSDTVDYSRDAASGGTRGVIVNLLGTGAQGGLSADTAKDGFGNTDTVKNIPNVIGTKFNDAIYGGNHANTLSGGAGNDLINGGLGKDVLIGGAGNDTFFFNSALGSTNIDTIRDFVVVNDTVQLENAIFTALSVTGTLAATAFHIGTAAADASDRIIYNAATGALSYDKDGTGVAAAVQFATVGHDLVMTNADFFIV
;
A
#
# COMPACT_ATOMS: atom_id res chain seq x y z
N MET A 1 -16.23 17.75 -1.22
CA MET A 1 -17.25 17.53 -0.16
C MET A 1 -18.65 17.74 -0.75
N ALA A 2 -19.54 16.75 -0.63
CA ALA A 2 -20.97 16.97 -0.80
C ALA A 2 -21.60 17.22 0.59
N VAL A 3 -21.97 18.48 0.86
CA VAL A 3 -22.94 18.82 1.91
C VAL A 3 -23.98 19.72 1.26
N VAL A 4 -25.18 19.19 1.04
CA VAL A 4 -26.35 20.03 0.76
C VAL A 4 -27.02 20.26 2.11
N SER A 5 -26.70 21.38 2.77
CA SER A 5 -27.51 21.82 3.91
C SER A 5 -28.82 22.41 3.38
N GLY A 6 -29.92 21.67 3.54
CA GLY A 6 -31.28 22.19 3.40
C GLY A 6 -31.93 22.17 2.00
N GLY A 7 -31.30 21.55 1.00
CA GLY A 7 -31.84 21.37 -0.36
C GLY A 7 -32.08 19.91 -0.72
N THR A 8 -32.95 19.65 -1.71
CA THR A 8 -33.16 18.32 -2.30
C THR A 8 -31.85 17.76 -2.85
N ALA A 9 -31.57 16.48 -2.59
CA ALA A 9 -30.40 15.81 -3.15
C ALA A 9 -30.51 15.63 -4.67
N PHE A 10 -29.40 15.80 -5.39
CA PHE A 10 -29.29 15.59 -6.84
C PHE A 10 -28.17 14.60 -7.15
N ALA A 11 -28.36 13.81 -8.20
CA ALA A 11 -27.31 12.92 -8.70
C ALA A 11 -26.12 13.76 -9.21
N ILE A 12 -24.91 13.35 -8.83
CA ILE A 12 -23.66 13.91 -9.30
C ILE A 12 -23.33 13.25 -10.63
N LYS A 13 -23.18 14.06 -11.68
CA LYS A 13 -22.75 13.61 -13.01
C LYS A 13 -21.60 14.50 -13.49
N PHE A 14 -20.37 14.10 -13.21
CA PHE A 14 -19.20 14.88 -13.64
C PHE A 14 -19.05 14.93 -15.16
N ASN A 15 -19.61 13.95 -15.88
CA ASN A 15 -19.60 13.91 -17.33
C ASN A 15 -20.65 14.80 -18.02
N THR A 16 -21.57 15.43 -17.29
CA THR A 16 -22.64 16.27 -17.86
C THR A 16 -22.60 17.72 -17.40
N LEU A 17 -21.42 18.29 -17.11
CA LEU A 17 -21.34 19.74 -17.08
C LEU A 17 -21.71 20.24 -18.51
N GLN A 18 -22.92 20.76 -18.67
CA GLN A 18 -23.37 21.33 -19.94
C GLN A 18 -23.24 22.83 -19.80
N VAL A 19 -22.13 23.37 -20.30
CA VAL A 19 -22.00 24.83 -20.41
C VAL A 19 -22.75 25.24 -21.68
N ASP A 20 -24.07 25.31 -21.58
CA ASP A 20 -24.95 25.43 -22.75
C ASP A 20 -24.90 26.82 -23.40
N LYS A 21 -24.42 27.86 -22.70
CA LYS A 21 -24.21 29.22 -23.26
C LYS A 21 -23.13 30.01 -22.50
N LEU A 22 -21.88 29.91 -22.92
CA LEU A 22 -20.84 30.87 -22.51
C LEU A 22 -20.99 32.17 -23.30
N PHE A 23 -21.69 33.17 -22.76
CA PHE A 23 -21.40 34.61 -22.89
C PHE A 23 -22.32 35.48 -22.01
N ASP A 24 -22.67 35.02 -20.81
CA ASP A 24 -23.16 35.93 -19.76
C ASP A 24 -22.31 35.70 -18.51
N TYR A 25 -21.16 36.36 -18.48
CA TYR A 25 -20.50 36.60 -17.21
C TYR A 25 -21.41 37.53 -16.41
N ASP A 26 -21.81 37.17 -15.19
CA ASP A 26 -22.38 38.17 -14.29
C ASP A 26 -21.23 39.07 -13.79
N PHE A 27 -20.94 40.09 -14.60
CA PHE A 27 -19.90 41.09 -14.41
C PHE A 27 -20.21 42.11 -13.30
N SER A 28 -21.23 41.90 -12.48
CA SER A 28 -21.54 42.85 -11.41
C SER A 28 -20.51 42.84 -10.27
N THR A 29 -19.65 41.80 -10.12
CA THR A 29 -18.64 41.72 -9.03
C THR A 29 -17.43 40.77 -9.29
N VAL A 30 -16.77 40.79 -10.46
CA VAL A 30 -15.46 40.10 -10.59
C VAL A 30 -14.50 40.61 -9.51
N SER A 31 -13.79 39.69 -8.86
CA SER A 31 -12.96 40.00 -7.70
C SER A 31 -11.56 39.44 -7.92
N PRO A 32 -10.51 40.04 -7.32
CA PRO A 32 -9.15 39.48 -7.33
C PRO A 32 -9.03 38.03 -6.82
N VAL A 33 -10.12 37.47 -6.25
CA VAL A 33 -10.18 36.13 -5.68
C VAL A 33 -11.21 35.18 -6.32
N SER A 34 -11.99 35.60 -7.33
CA SER A 34 -13.01 34.71 -7.93
C SER A 34 -13.59 35.12 -9.28
N ALA A 35 -14.03 34.13 -10.07
CA ALA A 35 -14.79 34.29 -11.32
C ALA A 35 -15.96 33.28 -11.42
N LYS A 36 -17.13 33.70 -11.91
CA LYS A 36 -18.33 32.85 -12.10
C LYS A 36 -18.65 32.67 -13.58
N TYR A 37 -19.10 31.47 -13.93
CA TYR A 37 -19.57 31.08 -15.25
C TYR A 37 -20.98 30.51 -15.10
N PHE A 38 -21.99 31.22 -15.59
CA PHE A 38 -23.39 30.80 -15.46
C PHE A 38 -23.78 29.89 -16.61
N ASP A 39 -24.42 28.77 -16.27
CA ASP A 39 -25.13 27.96 -17.25
C ASP A 39 -26.57 28.48 -17.41
N ASN A 40 -27.15 28.98 -16.31
CA ASN A 40 -28.43 29.70 -16.25
C ASN A 40 -28.57 30.48 -14.93
N ALA A 41 -29.72 31.10 -14.67
CA ALA A 41 -29.96 31.95 -13.50
C ALA A 41 -29.70 31.29 -12.13
N THR A 42 -29.76 29.96 -12.02
CA THR A 42 -29.61 29.23 -10.75
C THR A 42 -28.45 28.24 -10.75
N ASN A 43 -27.79 28.05 -11.89
CA ASN A 43 -26.70 27.09 -12.07
C ASN A 43 -25.45 27.79 -12.59
N TYR A 44 -24.33 27.60 -11.90
CA TYR A 44 -23.06 28.23 -12.29
C TYR A 44 -21.85 27.45 -11.77
N THR A 45 -20.72 27.63 -12.45
CA THR A 45 -19.41 27.22 -11.99
C THR A 45 -18.66 28.44 -11.43
N LEU A 46 -18.26 28.37 -10.16
CA LEU A 46 -17.51 29.40 -9.45
C LEU A 46 -16.07 28.94 -9.25
N PHE A 47 -15.14 29.67 -9.88
CA PHE A 47 -13.71 29.55 -9.69
C PHE A 47 -13.29 30.52 -8.59
N LYS A 48 -12.55 30.04 -7.60
CA LYS A 48 -11.92 30.89 -6.58
C LYS A 48 -10.42 30.68 -6.58
N GLY A 49 -9.69 31.70 -6.15
CA GLY A 49 -8.26 31.61 -5.91
C GLY A 49 -7.65 32.97 -5.62
N SER A 50 -6.49 33.27 -6.18
CA SER A 50 -5.73 34.47 -5.85
C SER A 50 -5.11 35.15 -7.07
N GLY A 51 -4.92 36.47 -6.96
CA GLY A 51 -4.22 37.26 -7.98
C GLY A 51 -4.94 37.31 -9.32
N PHE A 52 -6.26 37.14 -9.34
CA PHE A 52 -7.02 37.21 -10.58
C PHE A 52 -6.89 38.60 -11.19
N THR A 53 -6.43 38.64 -12.43
CA THR A 53 -6.45 39.84 -13.28
C THR A 53 -7.39 39.60 -14.44
N PHE A 54 -7.97 40.66 -15.00
CA PHE A 54 -9.01 40.57 -16.02
C PHE A 54 -8.79 41.58 -17.14
N ASP A 55 -9.23 41.24 -18.36
CA ASP A 55 -9.28 42.18 -19.49
C ASP A 55 -10.54 43.07 -19.48
N THR A 56 -10.73 43.89 -20.51
CA THR A 56 -11.89 44.80 -20.64
C THR A 56 -13.22 44.08 -20.86
N THR A 57 -13.19 42.79 -21.17
CA THR A 57 -14.36 41.90 -21.22
C THR A 57 -14.52 41.12 -19.92
N ASN A 58 -13.82 41.53 -18.87
CA ASN A 58 -13.59 40.82 -17.60
C ASN A 58 -13.31 39.32 -17.72
N ALA A 59 -12.63 38.89 -18.79
CA ALA A 59 -12.10 37.54 -18.89
C ALA A 59 -10.77 37.44 -18.12
N PRO A 60 -10.51 36.36 -17.38
CA PRO A 60 -9.29 36.26 -16.57
C PRO A 60 -8.03 36.19 -17.44
N THR A 61 -7.08 37.09 -17.18
CA THR A 61 -5.79 37.22 -17.87
C THR A 61 -4.59 36.76 -17.03
N GLY A 62 -4.81 36.44 -15.76
CA GLY A 62 -3.78 35.99 -14.84
C GLY A 62 -4.37 35.66 -13.47
N GLY A 63 -3.54 35.13 -12.59
CA GLY A 63 -3.95 34.59 -11.29
C GLY A 63 -4.03 33.07 -11.28
N THR A 64 -4.32 32.54 -10.10
CA THR A 64 -4.33 31.09 -9.84
C THR A 64 -5.67 30.69 -9.28
N VAL A 65 -6.31 29.70 -9.89
CA VAL A 65 -7.50 29.01 -9.38
C VAL A 65 -7.07 27.97 -8.34
N THR A 66 -7.66 28.05 -7.14
CA THR A 66 -7.44 27.13 -6.02
C THR A 66 -8.65 26.30 -5.64
N SER A 67 -9.85 26.66 -6.13
CA SER A 67 -11.03 25.82 -6.00
C SER A 67 -12.02 26.06 -7.14
N VAL A 68 -12.76 25.01 -7.51
CA VAL A 68 -13.89 25.06 -8.45
C VAL A 68 -15.13 24.56 -7.73
N GLN A 69 -16.19 25.35 -7.76
CA GLN A 69 -17.46 25.03 -7.13
C GLN A 69 -18.55 25.02 -8.20
N TYR A 70 -19.19 23.86 -8.41
CA TYR A 70 -20.36 23.77 -9.26
C TYR A 70 -21.63 23.90 -8.41
N VAL A 71 -22.52 24.79 -8.81
CA VAL A 71 -23.75 25.12 -8.10
C VAL A 71 -24.93 24.79 -9.01
N ILE A 72 -25.90 24.05 -8.48
CA ILE A 72 -27.18 23.73 -9.14
C ILE A 72 -28.30 24.16 -8.22
N ASN A 73 -29.28 24.91 -8.74
CA ASN A 73 -30.44 25.39 -7.96
C ASN A 73 -30.00 26.09 -6.65
N ASN A 74 -28.95 26.91 -6.72
CA ASN A 74 -28.33 27.60 -5.57
C ASN A 74 -27.72 26.69 -4.49
N SER A 75 -27.60 25.39 -4.74
CA SER A 75 -26.95 24.42 -3.86
C SER A 75 -25.63 23.94 -4.46
N THR A 76 -24.62 23.76 -3.62
CA THR A 76 -23.32 23.23 -4.09
C THR A 76 -23.48 21.77 -4.49
N ALA A 77 -23.33 21.51 -5.79
CA ALA A 77 -23.35 20.16 -6.35
C ALA A 77 -21.96 19.52 -6.36
N LEU A 78 -20.91 20.32 -6.58
CA LEU A 78 -19.51 19.89 -6.53
C LEU A 78 -18.64 20.99 -5.93
N LEU A 79 -17.67 20.60 -5.12
CA LEU A 79 -16.60 21.48 -4.68
C LEU A 79 -15.28 20.72 -4.78
N ILE A 80 -14.40 21.24 -5.63
CA ILE A 80 -13.01 20.83 -5.84
C ILE A 80 -12.13 21.91 -5.20
N THR A 81 -11.13 21.52 -4.41
CA THR A 81 -10.25 22.43 -3.65
C THR A 81 -8.80 21.98 -3.74
N GLY A 82 -7.85 22.89 -3.48
CA GLY A 82 -6.43 22.56 -3.48
C GLY A 82 -5.80 22.65 -4.88
N LEU A 83 -6.49 23.29 -5.82
CA LEU A 83 -6.04 23.44 -7.20
C LEU A 83 -4.88 24.44 -7.31
N SER A 84 -4.10 24.30 -8.36
CA SER A 84 -3.07 25.28 -8.74
C SER A 84 -3.08 25.45 -10.26
N ILE A 85 -4.18 26.01 -10.78
CA ILE A 85 -4.40 26.15 -12.22
C ILE A 85 -4.29 27.62 -12.59
N ALA A 86 -3.56 27.97 -13.64
CA ALA A 86 -3.54 29.33 -14.15
C ALA A 86 -4.94 29.73 -14.63
N ALA A 87 -5.43 30.89 -14.20
CA ALA A 87 -6.75 31.39 -14.58
C ALA A 87 -6.90 31.59 -16.10
N THR A 88 -5.78 31.82 -16.80
CA THR A 88 -5.70 31.86 -18.28
C THR A 88 -5.99 30.50 -18.91
N THR A 89 -5.53 29.41 -18.31
CA THR A 89 -5.81 28.06 -18.82
C THR A 89 -7.29 27.73 -18.68
N VAL A 90 -7.90 28.09 -17.54
CA VAL A 90 -9.35 27.97 -17.34
C VAL A 90 -10.12 28.76 -18.39
N ARG A 91 -9.71 30.00 -18.68
CA ARG A 91 -10.28 30.81 -19.77
C ARG A 91 -10.19 30.09 -21.11
N ASP A 92 -9.03 29.56 -21.47
CA ASP A 92 -8.80 28.96 -22.79
C ASP A 92 -9.67 27.70 -22.98
N PHE A 93 -9.82 26.85 -21.96
CA PHE A 93 -10.72 25.70 -21.99
C PHE A 93 -12.20 26.09 -22.03
N ALA A 94 -12.59 27.07 -21.21
CA ALA A 94 -13.95 27.60 -21.21
C ALA A 94 -14.32 28.19 -22.58
N SER A 95 -13.42 28.93 -23.23
CA SER A 95 -13.66 29.55 -24.54
C SER A 95 -13.92 28.55 -25.68
N GLN A 96 -13.53 27.29 -25.50
CA GLN A 96 -13.71 26.22 -26.48
C GLN A 96 -15.00 25.41 -26.27
N ASN A 97 -15.84 25.78 -25.29
CA ASN A 97 -16.97 24.97 -24.82
C ASN A 97 -16.53 23.53 -24.45
N ASN A 98 -15.27 23.36 -24.04
CA ASN A 98 -14.71 22.06 -23.72
C ASN A 98 -14.90 21.75 -22.24
N THR A 99 -16.14 21.44 -21.88
CA THR A 99 -16.50 21.07 -20.52
C THR A 99 -15.62 19.95 -19.96
N GLN A 100 -15.45 18.86 -20.71
CA GLN A 100 -14.68 17.72 -20.23
C GLN A 100 -13.21 18.08 -20.02
N GLY A 101 -12.65 18.96 -20.85
CA GLY A 101 -11.30 19.49 -20.68
C GLY A 101 -11.16 20.35 -19.42
N LEU A 102 -12.17 21.12 -19.06
CA LEU A 102 -12.17 21.92 -17.84
C LEU A 102 -12.24 21.05 -16.57
N LEU A 103 -13.07 20.00 -16.55
CA LEU A 103 -13.10 19.04 -15.45
C LEU A 103 -11.81 18.23 -15.35
N SER A 104 -11.29 17.75 -16.48
CA SER A 104 -10.01 17.05 -16.52
C SER A 104 -8.85 17.92 -16.05
N LEU A 105 -8.89 19.23 -16.28
CA LEU A 105 -7.91 20.18 -15.75
C LEU A 105 -8.06 20.39 -14.24
N ALA A 106 -9.30 20.41 -13.75
CA ALA A 106 -9.60 20.56 -12.33
C ALA A 106 -9.34 19.29 -11.52
N LEU A 107 -9.36 18.12 -12.15
CA LEU A 107 -9.18 16.81 -11.54
C LEU A 107 -7.95 16.10 -12.11
N SER A 108 -6.86 16.86 -12.31
CA SER A 108 -5.61 16.30 -12.86
C SER A 108 -4.64 15.84 -11.78
N GLY A 109 -5.04 15.91 -10.51
CA GLY A 109 -4.21 15.59 -9.35
C GLY A 109 -4.82 14.42 -8.57
N ALA A 110 -4.25 14.10 -7.41
CA ALA A 110 -4.85 13.10 -6.53
C ALA A 110 -6.06 13.71 -5.81
N ASP A 111 -7.26 13.24 -6.15
CA ASP A 111 -8.53 13.78 -5.70
C ASP A 111 -9.33 12.78 -4.86
N THR A 112 -10.18 13.29 -3.95
CA THR A 112 -11.18 12.45 -3.26
C THR A 112 -12.60 12.83 -3.70
N LEU A 113 -13.21 11.93 -4.45
CA LEU A 113 -14.56 12.04 -4.99
C LEU A 113 -15.51 11.23 -4.10
N ASN A 114 -16.46 11.92 -3.45
CA ASN A 114 -17.52 11.29 -2.68
C ASN A 114 -18.87 11.57 -3.36
N GLY A 115 -19.57 10.51 -3.72
CA GLY A 115 -20.94 10.51 -4.16
C GLY A 115 -21.93 10.67 -3.01
N THR A 116 -23.18 10.44 -3.32
CA THR A 116 -24.36 10.77 -2.54
C THR A 116 -25.10 9.48 -2.15
N ARG A 117 -26.43 9.54 -2.05
CA ARG A 117 -27.29 8.37 -1.85
C ARG A 117 -28.07 8.01 -3.12
N LEU A 118 -27.77 8.70 -4.22
CA LEU A 118 -28.41 8.58 -5.52
C LEU A 118 -27.41 7.98 -6.50
N ALA A 119 -27.89 7.56 -7.67
CA ALA A 119 -27.03 7.04 -8.72
C ALA A 119 -26.12 8.13 -9.30
N ASP A 120 -24.83 8.04 -9.00
CA ASP A 120 -23.81 9.02 -9.36
C ASP A 120 -22.87 8.51 -10.45
N VAL A 121 -22.23 9.44 -11.17
CA VAL A 121 -21.15 9.16 -12.12
C VAL A 121 -19.91 9.92 -11.66
N LEU A 122 -18.96 9.19 -11.10
CA LEU A 122 -17.70 9.70 -10.58
C LEU A 122 -16.57 9.39 -11.59
N SER A 123 -15.76 10.40 -11.93
CA SER A 123 -14.64 10.29 -12.87
C SER A 123 -13.44 11.02 -12.29
N GLY A 124 -12.38 10.27 -11.94
CA GLY A 124 -11.15 10.80 -11.33
C GLY A 124 -10.25 11.53 -12.34
N TYR A 125 -10.26 11.09 -13.60
CA TYR A 125 -9.43 11.61 -14.69
C TYR A 125 -7.95 11.26 -14.54
N ALA A 126 -7.12 12.13 -13.99
CA ALA A 126 -5.69 11.87 -13.90
C ALA A 126 -5.19 12.12 -12.48
N GLY A 127 -4.33 11.26 -11.97
CA GLY A 127 -3.90 11.31 -10.58
C GLY A 127 -4.20 10.00 -9.88
N ASN A 128 -3.89 9.92 -8.59
CA ASN A 128 -4.23 8.74 -7.78
C ASN A 128 -5.45 9.10 -6.94
N ASP A 129 -6.62 8.72 -7.42
CA ASP A 129 -7.88 9.20 -6.89
C ASP A 129 -8.50 8.24 -5.88
N ILE A 130 -9.34 8.76 -5.00
CA ILE A 130 -10.18 7.99 -4.09
C ILE A 130 -11.64 8.27 -4.46
N LEU A 131 -12.34 7.24 -4.91
CA LEU A 131 -13.72 7.31 -5.36
C LEU A 131 -14.63 6.51 -4.40
N LYS A 132 -15.58 7.19 -3.77
CA LYS A 132 -16.62 6.59 -2.93
C LYS A 132 -17.99 6.88 -3.52
N GLY A 133 -18.70 5.88 -4.04
CA GLY A 133 -20.05 6.05 -4.60
C GLY A 133 -21.07 6.52 -3.56
N GLY A 134 -20.99 5.95 -2.34
CA GLY A 134 -22.00 6.13 -1.33
C GLY A 134 -23.14 5.15 -1.56
N GLY A 135 -24.39 5.57 -1.43
CA GLY A 135 -25.53 4.71 -1.80
C GLY A 135 -26.01 5.04 -3.20
N GLY A 136 -26.62 4.09 -3.91
CA GLY A 136 -27.10 4.35 -5.26
C GLY A 136 -26.78 3.19 -6.19
N LYS A 137 -26.77 3.48 -7.49
CA LYS A 137 -26.19 2.58 -8.50
C LYS A 137 -25.20 3.39 -9.29
N ASP A 138 -23.97 3.38 -8.84
CA ASP A 138 -22.99 4.36 -9.26
C ASP A 138 -22.14 3.84 -10.42
N VAL A 139 -21.55 4.77 -11.16
CA VAL A 139 -20.52 4.50 -12.15
C VAL A 139 -19.26 5.21 -11.70
N LEU A 140 -18.23 4.43 -11.39
CA LEU A 140 -16.94 4.92 -10.92
C LEU A 140 -15.89 4.66 -12.00
N ASP A 141 -15.15 5.70 -12.37
CA ASP A 141 -14.06 5.65 -13.33
C ASP A 141 -12.85 6.36 -12.72
N GLY A 142 -11.80 5.64 -12.32
CA GLY A 142 -10.61 6.28 -11.77
C GLY A 142 -9.92 7.12 -12.83
N GLY A 143 -9.50 6.49 -13.92
CA GLY A 143 -8.93 7.17 -15.08
C GLY A 143 -7.49 6.74 -15.29
N THR A 144 -6.54 7.67 -15.21
CA THR A 144 -5.11 7.36 -15.28
C THR A 144 -4.46 7.61 -13.92
N GLY A 145 -3.68 6.64 -13.46
CA GLY A 145 -2.99 6.69 -12.18
C GLY A 145 -3.28 5.41 -11.40
N ALA A 146 -3.14 5.48 -10.09
CA ALA A 146 -3.48 4.36 -9.19
C ALA A 146 -4.69 4.76 -8.33
N ASP A 147 -5.86 4.34 -8.77
CA ASP A 147 -7.13 4.81 -8.25
C ASP A 147 -7.75 3.82 -7.26
N THR A 148 -8.48 4.32 -6.27
CA THR A 148 -9.05 3.54 -5.17
C THR A 148 -10.57 3.65 -5.13
N ALA A 149 -11.27 2.53 -5.27
CA ALA A 149 -12.69 2.45 -4.97
C ALA A 149 -12.92 2.15 -3.48
N LEU A 150 -13.72 2.98 -2.81
CA LEU A 150 -13.94 2.92 -1.36
C LEU A 150 -15.36 2.47 -1.01
N TYR A 151 -15.47 1.34 -0.31
CA TYR A 151 -16.71 0.73 0.15
C TYR A 151 -16.83 0.68 1.69
N THR A 152 -16.09 1.53 2.40
CA THR A 152 -16.03 1.54 3.88
C THR A 152 -17.35 1.84 4.59
N ASP A 153 -18.37 2.34 3.90
CA ASP A 153 -19.72 2.53 4.44
C ASP A 153 -20.60 1.28 4.33
N LYS A 154 -20.16 0.24 3.62
CA LYS A 154 -20.92 -1.00 3.44
C LYS A 154 -20.73 -1.92 4.62
N THR A 155 -21.84 -2.45 5.12
CA THR A 155 -21.85 -3.45 6.20
C THR A 155 -22.17 -4.86 5.71
N ALA A 156 -22.64 -4.98 4.47
CA ALA A 156 -22.85 -6.25 3.79
C ALA A 156 -21.68 -6.55 2.86
N ALA A 157 -21.47 -7.84 2.56
CA ALA A 157 -20.38 -8.32 1.72
C ALA A 157 -20.32 -7.59 0.36
N VAL A 158 -19.20 -6.94 0.10
CA VAL A 158 -18.80 -6.35 -1.18
C VAL A 158 -18.12 -7.44 -2.01
N THR A 159 -18.46 -7.55 -3.29
CA THR A 159 -17.78 -8.46 -4.21
C THR A 159 -17.44 -7.77 -5.50
N VAL A 160 -16.17 -7.84 -5.89
CA VAL A 160 -15.65 -7.21 -7.10
C VAL A 160 -14.45 -8.00 -7.65
N THR A 161 -14.35 -8.04 -8.98
CA THR A 161 -13.16 -8.49 -9.71
C THR A 161 -12.77 -7.37 -10.67
N LEU A 162 -11.59 -6.79 -10.48
CA LEU A 162 -11.07 -5.71 -11.32
C LEU A 162 -10.78 -6.18 -12.74
N LYS A 163 -10.80 -5.24 -13.71
CA LYS A 163 -10.56 -5.56 -15.12
C LYS A 163 -10.10 -4.33 -15.93
N GLY A 164 -9.17 -3.54 -15.38
CA GLY A 164 -8.69 -2.30 -15.98
C GLY A 164 -9.82 -1.44 -16.55
N ALA A 165 -9.70 -1.04 -17.82
CA ALA A 165 -10.66 -0.16 -18.50
C ALA A 165 -12.05 -0.76 -18.78
N THR A 166 -12.27 -2.05 -18.52
CA THR A 166 -13.60 -2.66 -18.73
C THR A 166 -14.48 -2.39 -17.53
N ASN A 167 -15.71 -1.90 -17.76
CA ASN A 167 -16.70 -1.82 -16.68
C ASN A 167 -16.98 -3.20 -16.08
N VAL A 168 -16.69 -3.33 -14.79
CA VAL A 168 -17.05 -4.48 -13.97
C VAL A 168 -18.16 -4.10 -13.00
N LYS A 169 -18.95 -5.08 -12.59
CA LYS A 169 -20.06 -4.89 -11.66
C LYS A 169 -19.56 -5.16 -10.24
N VAL A 170 -19.91 -4.28 -9.32
CA VAL A 170 -19.76 -4.51 -7.88
C VAL A 170 -21.10 -4.97 -7.32
N THR A 171 -21.07 -5.97 -6.43
CA THR A 171 -22.26 -6.36 -5.67
C THR A 171 -22.07 -6.12 -4.19
N VAL A 172 -23.12 -5.67 -3.52
CA VAL A 172 -23.18 -5.54 -2.06
C VAL A 172 -24.35 -6.36 -1.55
N GLY A 173 -24.08 -7.28 -0.62
CA GLY A 173 -25.07 -8.27 -0.16
C GLY A 173 -25.64 -9.14 -1.30
N GLY A 174 -24.86 -9.36 -2.37
CA GLY A 174 -25.26 -10.12 -3.56
C GLY A 174 -26.13 -9.34 -4.57
N VAL A 175 -26.47 -8.07 -4.29
CA VAL A 175 -27.23 -7.22 -5.19
C VAL A 175 -26.29 -6.34 -5.99
N ALA A 176 -26.58 -6.16 -7.29
CA ALA A 176 -25.82 -5.22 -8.12
C ALA A 176 -25.99 -3.78 -7.61
N GLU A 177 -24.90 -3.18 -7.17
CA GLU A 177 -24.89 -1.78 -6.73
C GLU A 177 -24.21 -0.94 -7.82
N ASP A 178 -22.90 -1.09 -8.02
CA ASP A 178 -22.15 -0.17 -8.89
C ASP A 178 -21.53 -0.83 -10.12
N LYS A 179 -21.01 0.04 -11.00
CA LYS A 179 -20.08 -0.31 -12.06
C LYS A 179 -18.77 0.46 -11.89
N ILE A 180 -17.64 -0.23 -11.94
CA ILE A 180 -16.32 0.39 -11.82
C ILE A 180 -15.40 0.02 -12.99
N ARG A 181 -14.45 0.88 -13.32
CA ARG A 181 -13.36 0.64 -14.28
C ARG A 181 -12.21 1.59 -14.01
N ASN A 182 -11.02 1.28 -14.55
CA ASN A 182 -9.79 2.03 -14.30
C ASN A 182 -9.60 2.24 -12.78
N ILE A 183 -9.66 1.15 -12.03
CA ILE A 183 -9.48 1.14 -10.59
C ILE A 183 -8.45 0.05 -10.32
N GLU A 184 -7.38 0.41 -9.62
CA GLU A 184 -6.29 -0.49 -9.26
C GLU A 184 -6.41 -0.93 -7.79
N ASN A 185 -7.12 -0.18 -6.95
CA ASN A 185 -7.19 -0.42 -5.53
C ASN A 185 -8.65 -0.48 -5.05
N VAL A 186 -8.93 -1.38 -4.11
CA VAL A 186 -10.27 -1.48 -3.50
C VAL A 186 -10.13 -1.60 -1.99
N THR A 187 -10.89 -0.79 -1.27
CA THR A 187 -11.10 -0.97 0.16
C THR A 187 -12.54 -1.37 0.42
N GLY A 188 -12.72 -2.55 1.03
CA GLY A 188 -13.99 -3.11 1.46
C GLY A 188 -14.62 -2.37 2.64
N GLY A 189 -15.67 -2.98 3.17
CA GLY A 189 -16.49 -2.51 4.27
C GLY A 189 -16.28 -3.34 5.53
N SER A 190 -17.37 -3.55 6.27
CA SER A 190 -17.39 -4.39 7.47
C SER A 190 -18.04 -5.76 7.24
N GLY A 191 -18.28 -6.12 5.98
CA GLY A 191 -18.89 -7.39 5.56
C GLY A 191 -17.83 -8.47 5.35
N ALA A 192 -18.26 -9.69 4.98
CA ALA A 192 -17.32 -10.70 4.50
C ALA A 192 -17.07 -10.50 3.00
N ASP A 193 -16.11 -9.64 2.68
CA ASP A 193 -15.88 -9.10 1.35
C ASP A 193 -15.07 -10.06 0.47
N LYS A 194 -15.23 -9.93 -0.85
CA LYS A 194 -14.54 -10.72 -1.86
C LYS A 194 -13.95 -9.80 -2.91
N LEU A 195 -12.68 -9.51 -2.76
CA LEU A 195 -11.97 -8.56 -3.61
C LEU A 195 -10.98 -9.34 -4.48
N THR A 196 -11.03 -9.16 -5.79
CA THR A 196 -10.08 -9.76 -6.73
C THR A 196 -9.48 -8.68 -7.60
N GLY A 197 -8.16 -8.60 -7.62
CA GLY A 197 -7.40 -7.71 -8.48
C GLY A 197 -7.41 -8.16 -9.95
N ASP A 198 -6.65 -7.47 -10.78
CA ASP A 198 -6.50 -7.78 -12.20
C ASP A 198 -5.12 -8.33 -12.55
N ARG A 199 -4.42 -7.76 -13.54
CA ARG A 199 -3.06 -8.19 -13.94
C ARG A 199 -2.01 -7.12 -13.61
N LEU A 200 -2.44 -5.99 -13.07
CA LEU A 200 -1.63 -4.87 -12.64
C LEU A 200 -1.39 -4.96 -11.14
N ALA A 201 -0.49 -4.15 -10.60
CA ALA A 201 -0.31 -4.05 -9.16
C ALA A 201 -1.57 -3.45 -8.52
N ASN A 202 -2.16 -4.17 -7.57
CA ASN A 202 -3.35 -3.77 -6.84
C ASN A 202 -3.10 -3.66 -5.33
N VAL A 203 -3.75 -2.71 -4.66
CA VAL A 203 -3.88 -2.68 -3.20
C VAL A 203 -5.31 -3.06 -2.84
N LEU A 204 -5.46 -4.23 -2.23
CA LEU A 204 -6.75 -4.76 -1.79
C LEU A 204 -6.81 -4.74 -0.26
N ASN A 205 -7.80 -4.06 0.30
CA ASN A 205 -8.03 -3.98 1.73
C ASN A 205 -9.42 -4.53 2.06
N GLY A 206 -9.50 -5.66 2.77
CA GLY A 206 -10.76 -6.30 3.16
C GLY A 206 -11.56 -5.44 4.12
N GLY A 207 -10.90 -4.94 5.15
CA GLY A 207 -11.50 -4.05 6.13
C GLY A 207 -11.81 -4.79 7.41
N ALA A 208 -13.08 -4.99 7.71
CA ALA A 208 -13.48 -5.84 8.84
C ALA A 208 -14.45 -6.90 8.36
N GLY A 209 -14.45 -8.06 9.00
CA GLY A 209 -15.16 -9.24 8.52
C GLY A 209 -14.17 -10.31 8.12
N ASN A 210 -14.67 -11.49 7.73
CA ASN A 210 -13.80 -12.56 7.24
C ASN A 210 -13.74 -12.43 5.72
N ASP A 211 -12.68 -11.80 5.22
CA ASP A 211 -12.58 -11.36 3.85
C ASP A 211 -11.85 -12.39 2.97
N THR A 212 -12.04 -12.30 1.66
CA THR A 212 -11.32 -13.09 0.66
C THR A 212 -10.70 -12.14 -0.34
N LEU A 213 -9.36 -12.09 -0.37
CA LEU A 213 -8.58 -11.20 -1.20
C LEU A 213 -7.71 -12.03 -2.14
N TRP A 214 -7.88 -11.82 -3.44
CA TRP A 214 -7.09 -12.47 -4.49
C TRP A 214 -6.37 -11.42 -5.32
N GLY A 215 -5.03 -11.37 -5.23
CA GLY A 215 -4.21 -10.38 -5.94
C GLY A 215 -4.40 -10.46 -7.45
N GLY A 216 -4.08 -11.63 -8.02
CA GLY A 216 -4.30 -11.88 -9.44
C GLY A 216 -2.97 -12.03 -10.16
N GLY A 217 -2.71 -11.17 -11.14
CA GLY A 217 -1.36 -10.97 -11.65
C GLY A 217 -0.86 -9.62 -11.20
N GLY A 218 0.44 -9.43 -11.03
CA GLY A 218 0.98 -8.11 -10.67
C GLY A 218 1.96 -8.22 -9.54
N ALA A 219 2.14 -7.13 -8.80
CA ALA A 219 2.81 -7.15 -7.50
C ALA A 219 1.83 -6.50 -6.54
N ASP A 220 1.03 -7.34 -5.88
CA ASP A 220 -0.14 -6.89 -5.13
C ASP A 220 0.18 -6.66 -3.67
N THR A 221 -0.57 -5.76 -3.02
CA THR A 221 -0.56 -5.59 -1.56
C THR A 221 -1.92 -5.98 -1.02
N LEU A 222 -1.96 -7.00 -0.17
CA LEU A 222 -3.17 -7.54 0.45
C LEU A 222 -3.18 -7.18 1.94
N ILE A 223 -4.24 -6.49 2.36
CA ILE A 223 -4.50 -6.09 3.73
C ILE A 223 -5.81 -6.77 4.13
N GLY A 224 -5.76 -7.83 4.95
CA GLY A 224 -6.96 -8.51 5.43
C GLY A 224 -7.80 -7.59 6.31
N GLY A 225 -7.18 -7.12 7.38
CA GLY A 225 -7.81 -6.25 8.36
C GLY A 225 -8.31 -7.06 9.55
N ARG A 226 -9.55 -6.83 10.01
CA ARG A 226 -10.10 -7.53 11.17
C ARG A 226 -10.93 -8.73 10.75
N GLY A 227 -10.48 -9.93 11.09
CA GLY A 227 -11.26 -11.15 10.95
C GLY A 227 -10.34 -12.29 10.61
N ASN A 228 -10.90 -13.47 10.29
CA ASN A 228 -10.08 -14.55 9.74
C ASN A 228 -10.16 -14.45 8.22
N ASP A 229 -9.09 -13.92 7.61
CA ASP A 229 -9.09 -13.57 6.21
C ASP A 229 -8.44 -14.64 5.33
N SER A 230 -8.84 -14.69 4.06
CA SER A 230 -8.20 -15.53 3.06
C SER A 230 -7.49 -14.69 2.01
N LEU A 231 -6.17 -14.61 2.13
CA LEU A 231 -5.28 -13.81 1.30
C LEU A 231 -4.51 -14.72 0.35
N ASN A 232 -4.62 -14.48 -0.96
CA ASN A 232 -3.87 -15.22 -1.97
C ASN A 232 -3.32 -14.26 -3.02
N GLY A 233 -2.00 -14.17 -3.14
CA GLY A 233 -1.34 -13.33 -4.15
C GLY A 233 -1.59 -13.80 -5.59
N ASN A 234 -1.84 -15.10 -5.76
CA ASN A 234 -1.83 -15.80 -7.04
C ASN A 234 -0.45 -15.73 -7.72
N SER A 235 -0.28 -14.87 -8.73
CA SER A 235 0.98 -14.77 -9.48
C SER A 235 1.54 -13.37 -9.35
N GLY A 236 2.79 -13.25 -8.93
CA GLY A 236 3.33 -11.95 -8.65
C GLY A 236 4.40 -11.97 -7.59
N SER A 237 4.95 -10.78 -7.32
CA SER A 237 5.71 -10.55 -6.08
C SER A 237 4.78 -9.84 -5.11
N ASP A 238 3.89 -10.63 -4.51
CA ASP A 238 2.80 -10.11 -3.69
C ASP A 238 3.22 -9.94 -2.23
N THR A 239 2.56 -9.02 -1.55
CA THR A 239 2.85 -8.61 -0.18
C THR A 239 1.60 -8.72 0.68
N VAL A 240 1.70 -9.36 1.84
CA VAL A 240 0.73 -9.18 2.91
C VAL A 240 1.21 -8.06 3.83
N ASP A 241 0.35 -7.08 4.11
CA ASP A 241 0.70 -5.87 4.86
C ASP A 241 -0.15 -5.74 6.14
N TYR A 242 0.51 -5.91 7.28
CA TYR A 242 -0.06 -5.77 8.62
C TYR A 242 0.31 -4.43 9.30
N SER A 243 1.02 -3.54 8.61
CA SER A 243 1.56 -2.30 9.20
C SER A 243 0.50 -1.38 9.78
N ARG A 244 -0.75 -1.49 9.29
CA ARG A 244 -1.88 -0.67 9.72
C ARG A 244 -2.75 -1.30 10.80
N ASP A 245 -2.50 -2.55 11.21
CA ASP A 245 -3.31 -3.24 12.21
C ASP A 245 -3.38 -2.43 13.50
N ALA A 246 -2.24 -1.94 13.97
CA ALA A 246 -2.16 -1.15 15.19
C ALA A 246 -2.97 0.17 15.11
N ALA A 247 -2.97 0.83 13.95
CA ALA A 247 -3.77 2.04 13.72
C ALA A 247 -5.28 1.72 13.68
N SER A 248 -5.63 0.49 13.28
CA SER A 248 -6.99 -0.05 13.23
C SER A 248 -7.43 -0.76 14.53
N GLY A 249 -6.62 -0.68 15.59
CA GLY A 249 -6.95 -1.19 16.94
C GLY A 249 -6.35 -2.55 17.30
N GLY A 250 -5.43 -3.08 16.50
CA GLY A 250 -4.60 -4.23 16.84
C GLY A 250 -3.69 -3.93 18.04
N THR A 251 -3.38 -4.95 18.84
CA THR A 251 -2.72 -4.78 20.14
C THR A 251 -1.52 -5.70 20.36
N ARG A 252 -1.12 -6.43 19.32
CA ARG A 252 0.00 -7.38 19.34
C ARG A 252 0.69 -7.41 17.98
N GLY A 253 1.90 -7.95 17.95
CA GLY A 253 2.57 -8.27 16.70
C GLY A 253 2.04 -9.56 16.07
N VAL A 254 2.39 -9.74 14.80
CA VAL A 254 1.96 -10.85 13.97
C VAL A 254 2.90 -12.05 14.11
N ILE A 255 2.35 -13.23 13.85
CA ILE A 255 3.14 -14.43 13.60
C ILE A 255 2.79 -14.90 12.20
N VAL A 256 3.76 -15.05 11.30
CA VAL A 256 3.51 -15.38 9.88
C VAL A 256 4.32 -16.62 9.48
N ASN A 257 3.68 -17.61 8.84
CA ASN A 257 4.33 -18.81 8.33
C ASN A 257 4.02 -18.99 6.83
N LEU A 258 5.05 -18.85 5.98
CA LEU A 258 4.96 -18.93 4.51
C LEU A 258 5.54 -20.23 3.91
N LEU A 259 5.74 -21.29 4.69
CA LEU A 259 6.47 -22.49 4.24
C LEU A 259 5.79 -23.29 3.11
N GLY A 260 4.53 -23.05 2.76
CA GLY A 260 3.75 -23.90 1.85
C GLY A 260 3.37 -25.28 2.42
N THR A 261 4.22 -25.85 3.29
CA THR A 261 4.02 -27.10 4.02
C THR A 261 4.72 -27.08 5.38
N GLY A 262 4.21 -27.83 6.36
CA GLY A 262 4.80 -27.88 7.70
C GLY A 262 4.22 -26.82 8.67
N ALA A 263 4.77 -26.77 9.88
CA ALA A 263 4.32 -25.84 10.92
C ALA A 263 5.52 -25.10 11.53
N GLN A 264 5.38 -23.80 11.74
CA GLN A 264 6.41 -22.93 12.32
C GLN A 264 5.74 -21.81 13.12
N GLY A 265 6.39 -21.34 14.19
CA GLY A 265 5.81 -20.32 15.07
C GLY A 265 4.51 -20.73 15.77
N GLY A 266 4.20 -22.03 15.83
CA GLY A 266 2.92 -22.54 16.32
C GLY A 266 1.76 -22.43 15.33
N LEU A 267 2.03 -22.08 14.06
CA LEU A 267 1.07 -21.96 12.97
C LEU A 267 1.26 -23.04 11.93
N SER A 268 0.17 -23.46 11.29
CA SER A 268 0.23 -24.27 10.06
C SER A 268 0.85 -23.49 8.90
N ALA A 269 1.30 -24.20 7.86
CA ALA A 269 1.78 -23.56 6.64
C ALA A 269 0.74 -22.61 6.03
N ASP A 270 1.24 -21.55 5.42
CA ASP A 270 0.48 -20.51 4.74
C ASP A 270 -0.61 -19.90 5.63
N THR A 271 -0.26 -19.65 6.89
CA THR A 271 -1.13 -18.96 7.84
C THR A 271 -0.40 -17.89 8.62
N ALA A 272 -1.16 -16.88 9.01
CA ALA A 272 -0.68 -15.78 9.83
C ALA A 272 -1.65 -15.56 11.00
N LYS A 273 -1.13 -15.18 12.16
CA LYS A 273 -1.91 -14.63 13.26
C LYS A 273 -1.76 -13.12 13.24
N ASP A 274 -2.84 -12.40 12.97
CA ASP A 274 -2.85 -10.95 12.77
C ASP A 274 -2.67 -10.15 14.08
N GLY A 275 -2.59 -8.81 13.97
CA GLY A 275 -2.49 -7.90 15.12
C GLY A 275 -3.74 -7.85 16.00
N PHE A 276 -4.84 -8.48 15.58
CA PHE A 276 -6.11 -8.59 16.30
C PHE A 276 -6.26 -9.94 17.02
N GLY A 277 -5.44 -10.94 16.69
CA GLY A 277 -5.45 -12.31 17.20
C GLY A 277 -6.25 -13.32 16.41
N ASN A 278 -6.78 -12.95 15.26
CA ASN A 278 -7.41 -13.85 14.32
C ASN A 278 -6.34 -14.62 13.53
N THR A 279 -6.77 -15.61 12.75
CA THR A 279 -5.89 -16.40 11.90
C THR A 279 -6.29 -16.28 10.45
N ASP A 280 -5.38 -15.76 9.65
CA ASP A 280 -5.51 -15.62 8.21
C ASP A 280 -4.86 -16.81 7.49
N THR A 281 -5.35 -17.11 6.30
CA THR A 281 -4.58 -17.87 5.31
C THR A 281 -3.81 -16.92 4.42
N VAL A 282 -2.51 -17.14 4.21
CA VAL A 282 -1.60 -16.31 3.42
C VAL A 282 -0.89 -17.17 2.36
N LYS A 283 -1.50 -17.33 1.19
CA LYS A 283 -1.03 -18.25 0.14
C LYS A 283 -0.40 -17.53 -1.04
N ASN A 284 0.63 -18.12 -1.63
CA ASN A 284 1.33 -17.57 -2.80
C ASN A 284 1.76 -16.10 -2.58
N ILE A 285 2.23 -15.78 -1.38
CA ILE A 285 2.65 -14.43 -0.99
C ILE A 285 4.12 -14.54 -0.55
N PRO A 286 5.08 -14.01 -1.33
CA PRO A 286 6.48 -14.04 -0.97
C PRO A 286 6.89 -12.93 0.01
N ASN A 287 6.11 -11.85 0.17
CA ASN A 287 6.56 -10.71 0.96
C ASN A 287 5.64 -10.42 2.14
N VAL A 288 6.22 -9.94 3.24
CA VAL A 288 5.51 -9.59 4.48
C VAL A 288 5.97 -8.23 4.96
N ILE A 289 5.02 -7.38 5.33
CA ILE A 289 5.25 -6.22 6.16
C ILE A 289 4.54 -6.46 7.49
N GLY A 290 5.32 -6.52 8.57
CA GLY A 290 4.84 -6.66 9.93
C GLY A 290 4.22 -5.39 10.49
N THR A 291 4.12 -5.32 11.80
CA THR A 291 3.44 -4.28 12.55
C THR A 291 4.43 -3.29 13.17
N LYS A 292 4.01 -2.62 14.24
CA LYS A 292 4.87 -1.78 15.08
C LYS A 292 5.19 -2.44 16.43
N PHE A 293 4.79 -3.69 16.58
CA PHE A 293 4.96 -4.52 17.76
C PHE A 293 5.88 -5.68 17.40
N ASN A 294 6.37 -6.40 18.42
CA ASN A 294 7.23 -7.56 18.22
C ASN A 294 6.53 -8.64 17.37
N ASP A 295 7.03 -8.82 16.16
CA ASP A 295 6.53 -9.76 15.17
C ASP A 295 7.42 -11.02 15.10
N ALA A 296 6.87 -12.12 14.59
CA ALA A 296 7.61 -13.32 14.25
C ALA A 296 7.28 -13.75 12.83
N ILE A 297 8.19 -13.51 11.90
CA ILE A 297 7.98 -13.70 10.47
C ILE A 297 8.88 -14.85 9.98
N TYR A 298 8.23 -15.90 9.49
CA TYR A 298 8.88 -17.06 8.92
C TYR A 298 8.56 -17.15 7.42
N GLY A 299 9.59 -17.01 6.61
CA GLY A 299 9.55 -17.09 5.16
C GLY A 299 9.29 -18.52 4.64
N GLY A 300 9.50 -18.67 3.35
CA GLY A 300 9.08 -19.85 2.59
C GLY A 300 10.25 -20.66 2.04
N ASN A 301 9.98 -21.34 0.93
CA ASN A 301 10.97 -22.12 0.18
C ASN A 301 11.41 -21.41 -1.11
N HIS A 302 11.30 -20.09 -1.14
CA HIS A 302 11.59 -19.22 -2.26
C HIS A 302 12.00 -17.84 -1.75
N ALA A 303 12.68 -17.05 -2.58
CA ALA A 303 13.10 -15.70 -2.22
C ALA A 303 11.94 -14.85 -1.66
N ASN A 304 12.12 -14.34 -0.45
CA ASN A 304 11.18 -13.49 0.27
C ASN A 304 11.74 -12.07 0.47
N THR A 305 10.85 -11.09 0.63
CA THR A 305 11.18 -9.80 1.26
C THR A 305 10.36 -9.66 2.54
N LEU A 306 11.04 -9.70 3.69
CA LEU A 306 10.43 -9.75 5.01
C LEU A 306 10.81 -8.51 5.80
N SER A 307 9.82 -7.75 6.25
CA SER A 307 10.00 -6.57 7.08
C SER A 307 9.30 -6.76 8.42
N GLY A 308 10.03 -6.67 9.53
CA GLY A 308 9.48 -6.68 10.89
C GLY A 308 8.70 -5.39 11.15
N GLY A 309 9.38 -4.24 11.07
CA GLY A 309 8.75 -2.93 11.14
C GLY A 309 9.28 -2.17 12.35
N ALA A 310 8.50 -2.06 13.41
CA ALA A 310 9.05 -1.60 14.68
C ALA A 310 8.70 -2.61 15.76
N GLY A 311 9.46 -2.61 16.86
CA GLY A 311 9.37 -3.68 17.84
C GLY A 311 10.61 -4.56 17.75
N ASN A 312 10.69 -5.55 18.65
CA ASN A 312 11.79 -6.51 18.64
C ASN A 312 11.33 -7.73 17.85
N ASP A 313 11.73 -7.82 16.60
CA ASP A 313 11.14 -8.75 15.64
C ASP A 313 12.02 -9.99 15.45
N LEU A 314 11.39 -11.14 15.26
CA LEU A 314 12.08 -12.38 14.86
C LEU A 314 11.83 -12.62 13.37
N ILE A 315 12.88 -12.64 12.57
CA ILE A 315 12.78 -12.83 11.12
C ILE A 315 13.61 -14.04 10.70
N ASN A 316 12.97 -14.97 10.01
CA ASN A 316 13.58 -16.18 9.46
C ASN A 316 13.26 -16.24 7.96
N GLY A 317 14.28 -16.16 7.09
CA GLY A 317 14.09 -16.20 5.64
C GLY A 317 13.61 -17.57 5.13
N GLY A 318 14.16 -18.65 5.72
CA GLY A 318 13.88 -20.01 5.29
C GLY A 318 14.86 -20.47 4.20
N LEU A 319 14.33 -21.01 3.10
CA LEU A 319 15.11 -21.31 1.91
C LEU A 319 14.84 -20.26 0.83
N GLY A 320 15.87 -19.77 0.17
CA GLY A 320 15.72 -18.73 -0.85
C GLY A 320 16.85 -17.71 -0.72
N LYS A 321 16.85 -16.69 -1.58
CA LYS A 321 17.70 -15.52 -1.33
C LYS A 321 16.81 -14.45 -0.78
N ASP A 322 16.82 -14.31 0.54
CA ASP A 322 15.83 -13.49 1.21
C ASP A 322 16.38 -12.10 1.50
N VAL A 323 15.50 -11.11 1.47
CA VAL A 323 15.78 -9.75 1.95
C VAL A 323 15.10 -9.60 3.30
N LEU A 324 15.90 -9.48 4.35
CA LEU A 324 15.46 -9.39 5.73
C LEU A 324 15.65 -7.96 6.22
N ILE A 325 14.59 -7.36 6.75
CA ILE A 325 14.55 -5.98 7.24
C ILE A 325 13.98 -6.02 8.66
N GLY A 326 14.81 -5.79 9.66
CA GLY A 326 14.37 -5.78 11.07
C GLY A 326 13.47 -4.56 11.32
N GLY A 327 14.00 -3.40 10.97
CA GLY A 327 13.37 -2.11 11.22
C GLY A 327 13.87 -1.50 12.53
N ALA A 328 12.95 -1.01 13.35
CA ALA A 328 13.29 -0.31 14.59
C ALA A 328 13.05 -1.19 15.82
N GLY A 329 14.11 -1.59 16.49
CA GLY A 329 14.03 -2.30 17.76
C GLY A 329 15.29 -3.13 17.97
N ASN A 330 15.17 -4.23 18.70
CA ASN A 330 16.22 -5.23 18.84
C ASN A 330 15.80 -6.48 18.08
N ASP A 331 16.24 -6.61 16.84
CA ASP A 331 15.71 -7.63 15.93
C ASP A 331 16.58 -8.88 15.92
N THR A 332 15.97 -10.03 15.66
CA THR A 332 16.63 -11.33 15.60
C THR A 332 16.48 -11.92 14.21
N PHE A 333 17.60 -12.07 13.50
CA PHE A 333 17.67 -12.74 12.21
C PHE A 333 18.06 -14.20 12.42
N PHE A 334 17.10 -15.11 12.26
CA PHE A 334 17.26 -16.52 12.62
C PHE A 334 17.57 -17.41 11.42
N PHE A 335 18.74 -18.03 11.44
CA PHE A 335 19.22 -18.96 10.43
C PHE A 335 19.14 -20.41 10.94
N ASN A 336 18.19 -21.16 10.38
CA ASN A 336 17.89 -22.55 10.74
C ASN A 336 17.66 -23.46 9.52
N SER A 337 18.04 -22.99 8.34
CA SER A 337 17.82 -23.68 7.06
C SER A 337 19.14 -24.06 6.40
N ALA A 338 19.10 -24.97 5.42
CA ALA A 338 20.29 -25.50 4.78
C ALA A 338 21.14 -24.39 4.13
N LEU A 339 22.45 -24.42 4.36
CA LEU A 339 23.38 -23.44 3.79
C LEU A 339 23.68 -23.75 2.31
N GLY A 340 23.96 -22.71 1.52
CA GLY A 340 24.45 -22.89 0.16
C GLY A 340 24.36 -21.63 -0.69
N SER A 341 24.97 -21.66 -1.88
CA SER A 341 25.02 -20.49 -2.79
C SER A 341 23.66 -19.96 -3.28
N THR A 342 22.60 -20.78 -3.15
CA THR A 342 21.21 -20.43 -3.44
C THR A 342 20.45 -19.94 -2.22
N ASN A 343 21.04 -20.05 -1.03
CA ASN A 343 20.46 -19.68 0.27
C ASN A 343 21.35 -18.66 1.00
N ILE A 344 21.64 -17.55 0.33
CA ILE A 344 22.43 -16.44 0.88
C ILE A 344 21.50 -15.25 1.02
N ASP A 345 21.21 -14.91 2.26
CA ASP A 345 20.28 -13.83 2.56
C ASP A 345 20.98 -12.48 2.61
N THR A 346 20.18 -11.42 2.53
CA THR A 346 20.62 -10.04 2.73
C THR A 346 19.87 -9.44 3.90
N ILE A 347 20.56 -9.14 4.99
CA ILE A 347 20.04 -8.35 6.09
C ILE A 347 20.33 -6.88 5.79
N ARG A 348 19.26 -6.11 5.56
CA ARG A 348 19.38 -4.79 4.94
C ARG A 348 19.77 -3.68 5.92
N ASP A 349 19.39 -3.79 7.17
CA ASP A 349 19.41 -2.71 8.15
C ASP A 349 20.00 -3.10 9.52
N PHE A 350 20.85 -4.15 9.55
CA PHE A 350 21.47 -4.65 10.78
C PHE A 350 22.16 -3.55 11.61
N VAL A 351 21.74 -3.40 12.86
CA VAL A 351 22.31 -2.49 13.85
C VAL A 351 23.04 -3.27 14.93
N VAL A 352 24.38 -3.22 14.92
CA VAL A 352 25.27 -4.00 15.82
C VAL A 352 24.88 -3.97 17.31
N VAL A 353 24.43 -2.82 17.82
CA VAL A 353 24.12 -2.67 19.25
C VAL A 353 22.74 -3.20 19.65
N ASN A 354 21.88 -3.47 18.67
CA ASN A 354 20.46 -3.78 18.87
C ASN A 354 20.12 -5.20 18.38
N ASP A 355 20.63 -5.55 17.21
CA ASP A 355 20.20 -6.74 16.48
C ASP A 355 21.09 -7.94 16.76
N THR A 356 20.52 -9.12 16.55
CA THR A 356 21.18 -10.40 16.81
C THR A 356 21.02 -11.32 15.60
N VAL A 357 22.11 -11.98 15.21
CA VAL A 357 22.10 -13.11 14.28
C VAL A 357 21.98 -14.40 15.10
N GLN A 358 20.83 -15.06 15.03
CA GLN A 358 20.59 -16.32 15.72
C GLN A 358 20.89 -17.51 14.79
N LEU A 359 21.64 -18.49 15.27
CA LEU A 359 22.13 -19.63 14.48
C LEU A 359 21.69 -20.96 15.12
N GLU A 360 21.04 -21.84 14.37
CA GLU A 360 20.65 -23.17 14.88
C GLU A 360 21.78 -24.19 14.79
N ASN A 361 22.14 -24.84 15.90
CA ASN A 361 23.24 -25.80 15.97
C ASN A 361 23.04 -27.04 15.07
N ALA A 362 21.79 -27.36 14.70
CA ALA A 362 21.47 -28.43 13.76
C ALA A 362 22.02 -28.14 12.35
N ILE A 363 22.11 -26.87 11.99
CA ILE A 363 22.70 -26.40 10.72
C ILE A 363 24.18 -26.06 10.91
N PHE A 364 24.49 -25.28 11.93
CA PHE A 364 25.85 -24.83 12.25
C PHE A 364 26.55 -25.85 13.16
N THR A 365 26.70 -27.09 12.69
CA THR A 365 27.02 -28.28 13.51
C THR A 365 28.32 -28.24 14.34
N ALA A 366 29.24 -27.32 14.06
CA ALA A 366 30.45 -27.13 14.84
C ALA A 366 30.26 -26.16 16.03
N LEU A 367 29.10 -25.49 16.12
CA LEU A 367 28.68 -24.60 17.20
C LEU A 367 27.79 -25.38 18.19
N SER A 368 28.40 -26.18 19.06
CA SER A 368 27.69 -27.13 19.93
C SER A 368 27.23 -26.56 21.27
N VAL A 369 27.62 -25.33 21.61
CA VAL A 369 27.28 -24.67 22.89
C VAL A 369 26.24 -23.60 22.62
N THR A 370 25.07 -23.72 23.26
CA THR A 370 24.00 -22.71 23.18
C THR A 370 24.35 -21.47 23.98
N GLY A 371 23.82 -20.32 23.54
CA GLY A 371 24.12 -19.01 24.11
C GLY A 371 24.95 -18.13 23.18
N THR A 372 25.56 -17.08 23.72
CA THR A 372 26.43 -16.18 22.96
C THR A 372 27.59 -16.94 22.32
N LEU A 373 27.90 -16.64 21.06
CA LEU A 373 29.03 -17.24 20.34
C LEU A 373 30.34 -17.04 21.14
N ALA A 374 31.15 -18.09 21.24
CA ALA A 374 32.45 -18.01 21.88
C ALA A 374 33.33 -16.97 21.17
N ALA A 375 34.05 -16.13 21.92
CA ALA A 375 34.89 -15.09 21.32
C ALA A 375 35.97 -15.65 20.37
N THR A 376 36.48 -16.84 20.65
CA THR A 376 37.46 -17.55 19.80
C THR A 376 36.85 -18.13 18.52
N ALA A 377 35.52 -18.19 18.42
CA ALA A 377 34.83 -18.73 17.25
C ALA A 377 34.40 -17.65 16.25
N PHE A 378 34.66 -16.38 16.55
CA PHE A 378 34.33 -15.25 15.69
C PHE A 378 35.59 -14.57 15.15
N HIS A 379 35.60 -14.35 13.84
CA HIS A 379 36.72 -13.70 13.15
C HIS A 379 36.24 -12.61 12.18
N ILE A 380 36.97 -11.50 12.14
CA ILE A 380 36.79 -10.46 11.12
C ILE A 380 37.89 -10.63 10.07
N GLY A 381 37.52 -11.01 8.85
CA GLY A 381 38.45 -11.30 7.77
C GLY A 381 37.77 -11.87 6.53
N THR A 382 38.57 -12.28 5.54
CA THR A 382 38.07 -12.91 4.31
C THR A 382 37.98 -14.44 4.39
N ALA A 383 38.59 -15.04 5.41
CA ALA A 383 38.62 -16.47 5.71
C ALA A 383 38.97 -16.67 7.19
N ALA A 384 38.87 -17.89 7.71
CA ALA A 384 39.34 -18.24 9.05
C ALA A 384 40.84 -17.96 9.20
N ALA A 385 41.25 -17.41 10.35
CA ALA A 385 42.63 -17.20 10.73
C ALA A 385 43.21 -18.40 11.48
N ASP A 386 42.40 -19.10 12.28
CA ASP A 386 42.79 -20.33 12.96
C ASP A 386 41.65 -21.35 13.10
N ALA A 387 42.03 -22.58 13.47
CA ALA A 387 41.13 -23.73 13.56
C ALA A 387 39.98 -23.60 14.58
N SER A 388 39.91 -22.52 15.36
CA SER A 388 38.79 -22.22 16.27
C SER A 388 37.75 -21.30 15.67
N ASP A 389 38.08 -20.53 14.63
CA ASP A 389 37.15 -19.64 13.94
C ASP A 389 36.02 -20.44 13.27
N ARG A 390 34.77 -20.00 13.45
CA ARG A 390 33.59 -20.65 12.88
C ARG A 390 32.72 -19.67 12.12
N ILE A 391 32.55 -18.46 12.62
CA ILE A 391 31.81 -17.39 11.97
C ILE A 391 32.79 -16.31 11.54
N ILE A 392 32.78 -16.01 10.24
CA ILE A 392 33.69 -15.05 9.62
C ILE A 392 32.85 -13.90 9.07
N TYR A 393 33.21 -12.68 9.48
CA TYR A 393 32.64 -11.45 8.94
C TYR A 393 33.66 -10.73 8.05
N ASN A 394 33.33 -10.56 6.77
CA ASN A 394 34.14 -9.76 5.86
C ASN A 394 33.66 -8.30 5.89
N ALA A 395 34.34 -7.45 6.66
CA ALA A 395 33.99 -6.04 6.82
C ALA A 395 33.99 -5.25 5.50
N ALA A 396 34.75 -5.66 4.48
CA ALA A 396 34.79 -4.98 3.19
C ALA A 396 33.56 -5.26 2.31
N THR A 397 32.92 -6.42 2.48
CA THR A 397 31.78 -6.85 1.64
C THR A 397 30.50 -7.06 2.41
N GLY A 398 30.52 -7.05 3.74
CA GLY A 398 29.39 -7.40 4.59
C GLY A 398 29.10 -8.91 4.68
N ALA A 399 29.96 -9.78 4.12
CA ALA A 399 29.65 -11.21 4.03
C ALA A 399 29.79 -11.90 5.40
N LEU A 400 28.78 -12.69 5.77
CA LEU A 400 28.82 -13.62 6.90
C LEU A 400 28.94 -15.05 6.39
N SER A 401 30.00 -15.73 6.83
CA SER A 401 30.34 -17.09 6.39
C SER A 401 30.56 -18.02 7.56
N TYR A 402 30.15 -19.26 7.38
CA TYR A 402 30.38 -20.35 8.32
C TYR A 402 31.50 -21.26 7.82
N ASP A 403 32.56 -21.39 8.61
CA ASP A 403 33.64 -22.34 8.41
C ASP A 403 33.52 -23.47 9.43
N LYS A 404 33.15 -24.67 8.94
CA LYS A 404 32.90 -25.82 9.81
C LYS A 404 34.18 -26.40 10.41
N ASP A 405 35.28 -26.40 9.68
CA ASP A 405 36.55 -26.95 10.17
C ASP A 405 37.49 -25.87 10.74
N GLY A 406 37.19 -24.60 10.45
CA GLY A 406 37.94 -23.43 10.91
C GLY A 406 39.32 -23.31 10.28
N THR A 407 39.65 -24.16 9.33
CA THR A 407 40.92 -24.08 8.62
C THR A 407 40.61 -23.47 7.27
N GLY A 408 41.22 -22.32 6.94
CA GLY A 408 41.04 -21.64 5.65
C GLY A 408 41.45 -22.44 4.39
N VAL A 409 41.68 -23.75 4.54
CA VAL A 409 41.85 -24.76 3.50
C VAL A 409 40.50 -25.18 2.89
N ALA A 410 39.43 -25.27 3.68
CA ALA A 410 38.07 -25.45 3.18
C ALA A 410 37.40 -24.10 2.93
N ALA A 411 36.55 -24.02 1.90
CA ALA A 411 35.82 -22.79 1.62
C ALA A 411 34.69 -22.63 2.63
N ALA A 412 34.80 -21.60 3.48
CA ALA A 412 33.70 -21.15 4.31
C ALA A 412 32.44 -20.93 3.46
N VAL A 413 31.28 -21.33 3.98
CA VAL A 413 30.01 -21.20 3.28
C VAL A 413 29.36 -19.90 3.70
N GLN A 414 29.25 -18.95 2.77
CA GLN A 414 28.48 -17.73 3.00
C GLN A 414 27.00 -18.08 3.19
N PHE A 415 26.37 -17.50 4.20
CA PHE A 415 24.95 -17.68 4.50
C PHE A 415 24.17 -16.37 4.55
N ALA A 416 24.85 -15.25 4.77
CA ALA A 416 24.22 -13.94 4.74
C ALA A 416 25.17 -12.84 4.25
N THR A 417 24.59 -11.71 3.91
CA THR A 417 25.25 -10.42 3.72
C THR A 417 24.56 -9.41 4.62
N VAL A 418 25.33 -8.73 5.46
CA VAL A 418 24.89 -7.59 6.29
C VAL A 418 25.53 -6.29 5.76
N GLY A 419 25.36 -5.16 6.47
CA GLY A 419 26.11 -3.95 6.18
C GLY A 419 27.63 -4.14 6.19
N HIS A 420 28.36 -3.31 5.45
CA HIS A 420 29.83 -3.29 5.47
C HIS A 420 30.35 -2.33 6.56
N ASP A 421 31.63 -2.46 6.92
CA ASP A 421 32.31 -1.66 7.95
C ASP A 421 31.64 -1.67 9.34
N LEU A 422 30.85 -2.70 9.64
CA LEU A 422 30.23 -2.87 10.94
C LEU A 422 31.25 -3.34 11.97
N VAL A 423 31.17 -2.81 13.20
CA VAL A 423 32.04 -3.22 14.31
C VAL A 423 31.44 -4.43 15.02
N MET A 424 31.23 -5.51 14.27
CA MET A 424 30.61 -6.73 14.81
C MET A 424 31.52 -7.43 15.82
N THR A 425 30.90 -8.11 16.78
CA THR A 425 31.57 -8.95 17.78
C THR A 425 30.86 -10.29 17.92
N ASN A 426 31.45 -11.21 18.70
CA ASN A 426 30.80 -12.47 19.04
C ASN A 426 29.48 -12.27 19.81
N ALA A 427 29.24 -11.10 20.42
CA ALA A 427 28.01 -10.80 21.15
C ALA A 427 26.79 -10.64 20.22
N ASP A 428 27.01 -10.35 18.94
CA ASP A 428 25.94 -10.17 17.95
C ASP A 428 25.40 -11.52 17.43
N PHE A 429 25.96 -12.63 17.90
CA PHE A 429 25.60 -13.98 17.49
C PHE A 429 25.12 -14.81 18.67
N PHE A 430 23.99 -15.48 18.48
CA PHE A 430 23.38 -16.35 19.50
C PHE A 430 23.09 -17.74 18.95
N ILE A 431 23.54 -18.78 19.65
CA ILE A 431 23.41 -20.18 19.23
C ILE A 431 22.25 -20.84 19.96
N VAL A 432 21.36 -21.49 19.21
CA VAL A 432 20.22 -22.27 19.74
C VAL A 432 20.29 -23.74 19.40
#